data_AF-A0A8X6PX79-F1
#
_entry.id   AF-A0A8X6PX79-F1
#
_cell.length_a   1.000
_cell.length_b   1.000
_cell.length_c   1.000
_cell.angle_alpha   90.00
_cell.angle_beta   90.00
_cell.angle_gamma   90.00
#
_symmetry.space_group_name_H-M   'P 1'
#
loop_
_entity.id
_entity.type
_entity.pdbx_description
1 polymer ?
#
loop_
_entity_poly.entity_id
_entity_poly.type
_entity_poly.pdbx_seq_one_letter_code
_entity_poly.pdbx_strand_id
1 'polypeptide(L)'
;MNAYGFDLETVLVLDDKREGFPAAFILSNRQDSKALSIAFVAIKEYVSISPKVLITNDTESFSIAWRTAFGVLGIKIVVHVASGQKSEEKYFKIN
;
A
#
# COMPACT_ATOMS: atom_id res chain seq x y z
N MET A 1 9.27 12.15 -3.00
CA MET A 1 9.18 13.43 -2.27
C MET A 1 9.00 14.58 -3.23
N ASN A 2 7.85 15.25 -3.13
CA ASN A 2 7.51 16.40 -3.98
C ASN A 2 8.29 17.68 -3.58
N ALA A 3 8.03 18.79 -4.29
CA ALA A 3 8.71 20.08 -4.08
C ALA A 3 8.46 20.72 -2.70
N TYR A 4 7.48 20.23 -1.94
CA TYR A 4 7.12 20.71 -0.60
C TYR A 4 7.72 19.86 0.53
N GLY A 5 8.48 18.81 0.20
CA GLY A 5 9.16 17.98 1.19
C GLY A 5 8.26 16.95 1.88
N PHE A 6 7.13 16.59 1.29
CA PHE A 6 6.28 15.49 1.73
C PHE A 6 5.70 14.75 0.52
N ASP A 7 5.26 13.52 0.74
CA ASP A 7 4.46 12.76 -0.21
C ASP A 7 3.10 12.44 0.41
N LEU A 8 2.11 12.27 -0.45
CA LEU A 8 0.78 11.80 -0.09
C LEU A 8 0.57 10.44 -0.74
N GLU A 9 0.43 9.42 0.09
CA GLU A 9 0.08 8.07 -0.35
C GLU A 9 -1.38 7.78 0.01
N THR A 10 -2.11 7.17 -0.92
CA THR A 10 -3.51 6.77 -0.70
C THR A 10 -3.60 5.27 -0.56
N VAL A 11 -4.14 4.80 0.57
CA VAL A 11 -4.42 3.38 0.79
C VAL A 11 -5.82 3.07 0.30
N LEU A 12 -5.91 2.33 -0.80
CA LEU A 12 -7.16 1.83 -1.36
C LEU A 12 -7.37 0.38 -0.92
N VAL A 13 -8.59 0.05 -0.51
CA VAL A 13 -9.00 -1.32 -0.21
C VAL A 13 -10.08 -1.73 -1.19
N LEU A 14 -9.97 -2.95 -1.72
CA LEU A 14 -11.00 -3.56 -2.55
C LEU A 14 -11.87 -4.46 -1.68
N ASP A 15 -13.18 -4.40 -1.89
CA ASP A 15 -14.13 -5.35 -1.32
C ASP A 15 -14.22 -6.66 -2.16
N ASP A 16 -15.10 -7.57 -1.75
CA ASP A 16 -15.31 -8.84 -2.46
C ASP A 16 -15.89 -8.68 -3.88
N LYS A 17 -16.48 -7.52 -4.20
CA LYS A 17 -16.97 -7.16 -5.53
C LYS A 17 -15.93 -6.43 -6.37
N ARG A 18 -14.71 -6.22 -5.84
CA ARG A 18 -13.63 -5.42 -6.43
C ARG A 18 -13.98 -3.94 -6.56
N GLU A 19 -14.91 -3.46 -5.77
CA GLU A 19 -15.17 -2.02 -5.63
C GLU A 19 -14.09 -1.44 -4.71
N GLY A 20 -13.44 -0.36 -5.17
CA GLY A 20 -12.34 0.27 -4.44
C GLY A 20 -12.81 1.42 -3.57
N PHE A 21 -12.37 1.42 -2.31
CA PHE A 21 -12.68 2.46 -1.33
C PHE A 21 -11.39 3.00 -0.70
N PRO A 22 -11.24 4.32 -0.56
CA PRO A 22 -10.12 4.89 0.17
C PRO A 22 -10.26 4.55 1.67
N ALA A 23 -9.30 3.80 2.20
CA ALA A 23 -9.27 3.43 3.61
C ALA A 23 -8.47 4.43 4.46
N ALA A 24 -7.41 5.02 3.89
CA ALA A 24 -6.59 6.01 4.59
C ALA A 24 -5.73 6.85 3.63
N PHE A 25 -5.24 7.97 4.14
CA PHE A 25 -4.27 8.85 3.50
C PHE A 25 -3.04 8.98 4.40
N ILE A 26 -1.85 8.77 3.84
CA ILE A 26 -0.57 8.90 4.54
C ILE A 26 0.14 10.13 3.99
N LEU A 27 0.17 11.20 4.77
CA LEU A 27 0.93 12.41 4.47
C LEU A 27 2.22 12.40 5.29
N SER A 28 3.36 12.28 4.62
CA SER A 28 4.64 12.09 5.31
C SER A 28 5.83 12.61 4.52
N ASN A 29 6.85 13.10 5.20
CA ASN A 29 8.17 13.38 4.62
C ASN A 29 9.10 12.15 4.63
N ARG A 30 8.57 10.99 5.03
CA ARG A 30 9.29 9.71 5.11
C ARG A 30 8.45 8.58 4.53
N GLN A 31 9.09 7.77 3.70
CA GLN A 31 8.48 6.59 3.07
C GLN A 31 9.30 5.31 3.34
N ASP A 32 10.19 5.34 4.34
CA ASP A 32 10.92 4.15 4.78
C ASP A 32 10.00 3.14 5.48
N SER A 33 10.43 1.88 5.52
CA SER A 33 9.66 0.77 6.10
C SER A 33 9.21 1.04 7.54
N LYS A 34 10.02 1.74 8.35
CA LYS A 34 9.66 2.06 9.74
C LYS A 34 8.51 3.06 9.82
N ALA A 35 8.55 4.12 9.02
CA ALA A 35 7.47 5.11 8.96
C ALA A 35 6.17 4.47 8.46
N LEU A 36 6.25 3.66 7.40
CA LEU A 36 5.11 2.96 6.83
C LEU A 36 4.53 1.90 7.77
N SER A 37 5.36 1.18 8.54
CA SER A 37 4.86 0.22 9.55
C SER A 37 3.97 0.89 10.58
N ILE A 38 4.37 2.07 11.07
CA ILE A 38 3.57 2.84 12.05
C ILE A 38 2.22 3.22 11.43
N ALA A 39 2.23 3.72 10.19
CA ALA A 39 1.01 4.09 9.49
C ALA A 39 0.08 2.89 9.27
N PHE A 40 0.60 1.76 8.80
CA PHE A 40 -0.22 0.56 8.55
C PHE A 40 -0.75 -0.09 9.83
N VAL A 41 0.01 -0.08 10.93
CA VAL A 41 -0.49 -0.53 12.24
C VAL A 41 -1.64 0.36 12.70
N ALA A 42 -1.50 1.68 12.62
CA ALA A 42 -2.59 2.60 12.95
C ALA A 42 -3.83 2.34 12.08
N ILE A 43 -3.66 2.21 10.76
CA ILE A 43 -4.79 1.91 9.86
C ILE A 43 -5.51 0.61 10.27
N LYS A 44 -4.76 -0.45 10.60
CA LYS A 44 -5.33 -1.72 11.05
C LYS A 44 -6.12 -1.60 12.36
N GLU A 45 -5.69 -0.73 13.28
CA GLU A 45 -6.37 -0.51 14.55
C GLU A 45 -7.68 0.26 14.40
N TYR A 46 -7.72 1.24 13.49
CA TYR A 46 -8.89 2.10 13.31
C TYR A 46 -9.86 1.61 12.23
N VAL A 47 -9.38 0.86 11.24
CA VAL A 47 -10.19 0.38 10.11
C VAL A 47 -10.32 -1.14 10.22
N SER A 48 -11.56 -1.63 10.25
CA SER A 48 -11.86 -3.08 10.29
C SER A 48 -11.65 -3.73 8.92
N ILE A 49 -10.39 -3.86 8.49
CA ILE A 49 -9.99 -4.52 7.23
C ILE A 49 -9.09 -5.74 7.52
N SER A 50 -9.25 -6.78 6.69
CA SER A 50 -8.37 -7.96 6.70
C SER A 50 -7.88 -8.26 5.28
N PRO A 51 -7.07 -7.38 4.70
CA PRO A 51 -6.65 -7.51 3.32
C PRO A 51 -5.67 -8.68 3.16
N LYS A 52 -5.86 -9.46 2.08
CA LYS A 52 -5.06 -10.67 1.80
C LYS A 52 -3.88 -10.41 0.88
N VAL A 53 -3.90 -9.31 0.15
CA VAL A 53 -2.95 -8.98 -0.92
C VAL A 53 -2.62 -7.50 -0.81
N LEU A 54 -1.33 -7.19 -0.86
CA LEU A 54 -0.83 -5.83 -1.05
C LEU A 54 -0.51 -5.61 -2.53
N ILE A 55 -0.94 -4.46 -3.05
CA ILE A 55 -0.61 -3.95 -4.38
C ILE A 55 0.13 -2.62 -4.19
N THR A 56 1.34 -2.49 -4.73
CA THR A 56 2.21 -1.33 -4.52
C THR A 56 3.22 -1.20 -5.66
N ASN A 57 3.55 0.04 -6.03
CA ASN A 57 4.65 0.36 -6.95
C ASN A 57 6.03 0.35 -6.28
N ASP A 58 6.11 0.56 -4.97
CA ASP A 58 7.33 0.38 -4.18
C ASP A 58 7.30 -1.00 -3.51
N THR A 59 8.30 -1.83 -3.82
CA THR A 59 8.27 -3.24 -3.47
C THR A 59 8.91 -3.54 -2.11
N GLU A 60 9.86 -2.73 -1.63
CA GLU A 60 10.65 -3.10 -0.44
C GLU A 60 10.07 -2.50 0.85
N SER A 61 9.99 -1.17 0.93
CA SER A 61 9.55 -0.47 2.15
C SER A 61 8.11 -0.82 2.51
N PHE A 62 7.22 -0.83 1.52
CA PHE A 62 5.81 -1.18 1.69
C PHE A 62 5.59 -2.65 2.03
N SER A 63 6.35 -3.58 1.41
CA SER A 63 6.24 -5.01 1.72
C SER A 63 6.69 -5.32 3.14
N ILE A 64 7.80 -4.73 3.60
CA ILE A 64 8.28 -4.89 4.98
C ILE A 64 7.26 -4.30 5.97
N ALA A 65 6.76 -3.10 5.68
CA ALA A 65 5.78 -2.44 6.53
C ALA A 65 4.47 -3.22 6.63
N TRP A 66 3.98 -3.72 5.50
CA TRP A 66 2.79 -4.55 5.43
C TRP A 66 2.91 -5.81 6.26
N ARG A 67 4.02 -6.55 6.11
CA ARG A 67 4.28 -7.77 6.88
C ARG A 67 4.27 -7.49 8.38
N THR A 68 4.70 -6.30 8.79
CA THR A 68 4.67 -5.86 10.18
C THR A 68 3.23 -5.66 10.69
N ALA A 69 2.36 -5.03 9.89
CA ALA A 69 0.99 -4.71 10.31
C ALA A 69 0.00 -5.88 10.09
N PHE A 70 -0.03 -6.45 8.89
CA PHE A 70 -1.04 -7.41 8.43
C PHE A 70 -0.56 -8.86 8.36
N GLY A 71 0.75 -9.10 8.59
CA GLY A 71 1.34 -10.44 8.59
C GLY A 71 1.76 -10.93 7.19
N VAL A 72 2.09 -12.23 7.11
CA VAL A 72 2.64 -12.86 5.89
C VAL A 72 1.49 -13.41 5.04
N LEU A 73 1.20 -12.81 3.88
CA LEU A 73 0.29 -13.38 2.86
C LEU A 73 0.77 -13.06 1.43
N GLY A 74 0.31 -13.87 0.47
CA GLY A 74 0.77 -13.94 -0.92
C GLY A 74 0.90 -12.57 -1.59
N ILE A 75 2.15 -12.16 -1.81
CA ILE A 75 2.46 -10.88 -2.45
C ILE A 75 2.08 -10.98 -3.92
N LYS A 76 1.05 -10.26 -4.35
CA LYS A 76 0.88 -9.91 -5.76
C LYS A 76 1.43 -8.52 -5.97
N ILE A 77 2.63 -8.42 -6.50
CA ILE A 77 3.19 -7.15 -6.93
C ILE A 77 2.37 -6.67 -8.13
N VAL A 78 1.45 -5.73 -7.89
CA VAL A 78 0.81 -4.97 -8.96
C VAL A 78 1.38 -3.56 -8.88
N VAL A 79 2.03 -3.14 -9.95
CA VAL A 79 2.63 -1.82 -10.06
C VAL A 79 1.51 -0.82 -10.37
N HIS A 80 1.10 -0.01 -9.39
CA HIS A 80 0.25 1.17 -9.67
C HIS A 80 1.05 2.44 -9.41
N VAL A 81 1.51 3.05 -10.49
CA VAL A 81 2.21 4.34 -10.46
C VAL A 81 1.16 5.43 -10.59
N ALA A 82 0.75 6.05 -9.49
CA ALA A 82 0.01 7.31 -9.52
C ALA A 82 0.97 8.49 -9.75
N SER A 83 1.77 8.44 -10.83
CA SER A 83 2.52 9.58 -11.35
C SER A 83 2.06 9.88 -12.78
N GLY A 84 0.76 10.20 -12.95
CA GLY A 84 0.24 10.78 -14.20
C GLY A 84 0.41 9.97 -15.50
N GLN A 85 0.82 8.69 -15.45
CA GLN A 85 0.96 7.83 -16.63
C GLN A 85 0.09 6.58 -16.49
N LYS A 86 -0.56 6.20 -17.60
CA LYS A 86 -1.52 5.09 -17.68
C LYS A 86 -0.90 3.79 -17.15
N SER A 87 -1.65 3.09 -16.30
CA SER A 87 -1.24 1.83 -15.68
C SER A 87 -1.53 0.62 -16.58
N GLU A 88 -0.58 -0.32 -16.68
CA GLU A 88 -0.81 -1.69 -17.16
C GLU A 88 -0.80 -2.66 -15.97
N GLU A 89 -1.81 -3.53 -15.86
CA GLU A 89 -1.80 -4.64 -14.90
C GLU A 89 -0.92 -5.78 -15.42
N LYS A 90 0.17 -6.11 -14.70
CA LYS A 90 0.96 -7.34 -14.95
C LYS A 90 0.90 -8.25 -13.73
N TYR A 91 0.34 -9.43 -13.92
CA TYR A 91 0.24 -10.46 -12.88
C TYR A 91 1.46 -11.37 -12.94
N PHE A 92 2.30 -11.34 -11.90
CA PHE A 92 3.36 -12.33 -11.73
C PHE A 92 2.85 -13.46 -10.82
N LYS A 93 2.86 -14.70 -11.33
CA LYS A 93 2.67 -15.90 -10.50
C LYS A 93 3.98 -16.18 -9.78
N ILE A 94 3.94 -16.29 -8.46
CA ILE A 94 5.04 -16.87 -7.69
C ILE A 94 4.79 -18.38 -7.70
N ASN A 95 5.71 -19.14 -8.30
CA ASN A 95 5.73 -20.60 -8.28
C ASN A 95 6.22 -21.11 -6.93
#